data_AF-K2DSU5-F1
#
_entry.id   AF-K2DSU5-F1
#
_cell.length_a   1.000
_cell.length_b   1.000
_cell.length_c   1.000
_cell.angle_alpha   90.00
_cell.angle_beta   90.00
_cell.angle_gamma   90.00
#
_symmetry.space_group_name_H-M   'P 1'
#
loop_
_entity.id
_entity.type
_entity.pdbx_description
1 polymer ?
#
loop_
_entity_poly.entity_id
_entity_poly.type
_entity_poly.pdbx_seq_one_letter_code
_entity_poly.pdbx_strand_id
1 'polypeptide(L)' 'MKVRVLGCSGAIAQGCRTTSFLVDGRVLIDAGTGVGDLTL' A
#
# COMPACT_ATOMS: atom_id res chain seq x y z
N MET A 1 -15.99 8.05 3.23
CA MET A 1 -14.53 8.01 3.00
C MET A 1 -14.00 6.73 3.64
N LYS A 2 -13.43 5.82 2.84
CA LYS A 2 -12.87 4.52 3.27
C LYS A 2 -11.41 4.45 2.86
N VAL A 3 -10.54 4.01 3.77
CA VAL A 3 -9.11 3.80 3.50
C VAL A 3 -8.80 2.32 3.62
N ARG A 4 -8.15 1.74 2.61
CA ARG A 4 -7.56 0.40 2.65
C ARG A 4 -6.05 0.54 2.80
N VAL A 5 -5.50 0.00 3.88
CA VAL A 5 -4.03 -0.08 4.05
C VAL A 5 -3.51 -1.21 3.17
N LEU A 6 -2.62 -0.88 2.23
CA LEU A 6 -1.98 -1.85 1.34
C LEU A 6 -0.59 -2.24 1.84
N GLY A 7 0.10 -1.32 2.52
CA GLY A 7 1.34 -1.55 3.24
C GLY A 7 1.57 -0.48 4.32
N CYS A 8 2.21 -0.88 5.42
CA CYS A 8 2.53 0.01 6.55
C CYS A 8 3.88 -0.28 7.22
N SER A 9 4.75 -1.07 6.57
CA SER A 9 6.09 -1.30 7.09
C SER A 9 6.92 -0.02 7.04
N GLY A 10 7.58 0.32 8.15
CA GLY A 10 8.46 1.48 8.26
C GLY A 10 9.79 1.33 7.52
N ALA A 11 10.09 0.14 6.98
CA ALA A 11 11.29 -0.14 6.20
C ALA A 11 11.03 -1.28 5.20
N ILE A 12 11.98 -1.48 4.27
CA ILE A 12 12.00 -2.66 3.40
C ILE A 12 12.46 -3.85 4.24
N ALA A 13 11.58 -4.84 4.38
CA ALA A 13 11.85 -6.10 5.06
C ALA A 13 11.18 -7.25 4.30
N GLN A 14 11.74 -8.44 4.39
CA GLN A 14 11.24 -9.61 3.68
C GLN A 14 9.78 -9.91 4.07
N GLY A 15 8.91 -10.05 3.06
CA GLY A 15 7.48 -10.31 3.26
C GLY A 15 6.66 -9.10 3.72
N CYS A 16 7.28 -7.94 3.92
CA CYS A 16 6.59 -6.70 4.30
C CYS A 16 6.38 -5.78 3.08
N ARG A 17 5.30 -5.01 3.10
CA ARG A 17 5.03 -3.92 2.13
C ARG A 17 5.21 -2.58 2.83
N THR A 18 5.92 -1.67 2.18
CA THR A 18 6.08 -0.30 2.69
C THR A 18 4.83 0.53 2.41
N THR A 19 4.82 1.75 2.91
CA THR A 19 3.66 2.64 2.97
C THR A 19 2.89 2.72 1.64
N SER A 20 1.61 2.36 1.68
CA SER A 20 0.66 2.56 0.57
C SER A 20 -0.79 2.43 1.05
N PHE A 21 -1.66 3.30 0.56
CA PHE A 21 -3.08 3.34 0.90
C PHE A 21 -3.96 3.48 -0.33
N LEU A 22 -5.07 2.76 -0.39
CA LEU A 22 -6.11 2.97 -1.40
C LEU A 22 -7.32 3.66 -0.77
N VAL A 23 -7.59 4.89 -1.21
CA VAL A 23 -8.71 5.70 -0.74
C VAL A 23 -9.90 5.53 -1.67
N ASP A 24 -11.05 5.21 -1.08
CA ASP A 24 -12.34 4.98 -1.73
C ASP A 24 -12.30 3.99 -2.91
N GLY A 25 -11.26 3.16 -2.99
CA GLY A 25 -11.06 2.18 -4.05
C GLY A 25 -10.50 2.75 -5.37
N ARG A 26 -10.02 4.00 -5.39
CA ARG A 26 -9.69 4.69 -6.65
C ARG A 26 -8.48 5.62 -6.60
N VAL A 27 -8.12 6.13 -5.42
CA VAL A 27 -6.94 7.00 -5.26
C VAL A 27 -5.88 6.26 -4.48
N LEU A 28 -4.72 6.04 -5.11
CA LEU A 28 -3.55 5.49 -4.45
C LEU A 28 -2.75 6.63 -3.82
N ILE A 29 -2.48 6.54 -2.52
CA ILE A 29 -1.57 7.44 -1.79
C ILE A 29 -0.32 6.66 -1.43
N ASP A 30 0.81 7.17 -1.93
CA ASP A 30 2.12 6.51 -1.94
C ASP A 30 2.13 5.20 -2.74
N ALA A 31 3.31 4.77 -3.17
CA ALA A 31 3.50 3.56 -3.96
C ALA A 31 4.71 2.77 -3.44
N GLY A 32 4.74 2.54 -2.13
CA GLY A 32 5.77 1.76 -1.48
C GLY A 32 6.00 0.38 -2.14
N THR A 33 7.18 -0.19 -1.91
CA THR A 33 7.55 -1.52 -2.37
C THR A 33 6.48 -2.58 -2.11
N GLY A 34 6.20 -3.38 -3.14
CA GLY A 34 5.20 -4.44 -3.14
C GLY A 34 3.78 -4.00 -3.53
N VAL A 35 3.52 -2.70 -3.72
CA VAL A 35 2.20 -2.21 -4.17
C VAL A 35 1.85 -2.69 -5.59
N GLY A 36 2.85 -2.75 -6.47
CA GLY A 36 2.68 -3.17 -7.88
C GLY A 36 2.35 -4.65 -8.04
N ASP A 37 2.54 -5.45 -6.99
CA ASP A 37 2.20 -6.88 -6.98
C ASP A 37 0.73 -7.13 -6.60
N LEU A 38 0.00 -6.08 -6.23
CA LEU A 38 -1.39 -6.16 -5.77
C LEU A 38 -2.38 -5.98 -6.93
N THR A 39 -3.36 -6.87 -7.04
CA THR A 39 -4.57 -6.61 -7.83
C THR A 39 -5.53 -5.77 -6.98
N LEU A 40 -5.75 -4.50 -7.37
CA LEU A 40 -6.39 -3.51 -6.51
C LEU A 40 -7.91 -3.35 -6.69
#